data_AF-A0A947FKZ8-F1
#
_entry.id   AF-A0A947FKZ8-F1
#
_cell.length_a   1.000
_cell.length_b   1.000
_cell.length_c   1.000
_cell.angle_alpha   90.00
_cell.angle_beta   90.00
_cell.angle_gamma   90.00
#
_symmetry.space_group_name_H-M   'P 1'
#
loop_
_entity.id
_entity.type
_entity.pdbx_description
1 polymer ?
#
loop_
_entity_poly.entity_id
_entity_poly.type
_entity_poly.pdbx_seq_one_letter_code
_entity_poly.pdbx_strand_id
1 'polypeptide(L)' 'AISLVMETAEALYAERDDRDKLWGSMVKQALKRRRPGFNERYYGVRSFSDLLEEAERRGLIGLSLDERSGGYLIQKLDQD' A
#
# COMPACT_ATOMS: atom_id res chain seq x y z
N ALA A 1 4.53 7.90 -7.35
CA ALA A 1 4.51 6.54 -6.76
C ALA A 1 3.36 6.36 -5.78
N ILE A 2 3.24 7.21 -4.77
CA ILE A 2 2.22 7.09 -3.71
C ILE A 2 0.81 7.05 -4.28
N SER A 3 0.47 7.93 -5.22
CA SER A 3 -0.83 7.90 -5.92
C SER A 3 -1.16 6.54 -6.56
N LEU A 4 -0.17 5.81 -7.09
CA LEU A 4 -0.39 4.47 -7.66
C LEU A 4 -0.68 3.42 -6.58
N VAL A 5 0.00 3.54 -5.44
CA VAL A 5 -0.23 2.69 -4.27
C VAL A 5 -1.63 2.95 -3.73
N MET A 6 -2.03 4.21 -3.61
CA MET A 6 -3.37 4.62 -3.15
C MET A 6 -4.47 4.11 -4.08
N GLU A 7 -4.37 4.36 -5.40
CA GLU A 7 -5.33 3.88 -6.40
C GLU A 7 -5.48 2.34 -6.36
N THR A 8 -4.36 1.63 -6.15
CA THR A 8 -4.38 0.18 -6.06
C THR A 8 -4.97 -0.30 -4.73
N ALA A 9 -4.64 0.36 -3.63
CA ALA A 9 -5.15 0.03 -2.30
C ALA A 9 -6.67 0.26 -2.24
N GLU A 10 -7.14 1.39 -2.75
CA GLU A 10 -8.57 1.73 -2.85
C GLU A 10 -9.33 0.70 -3.67
N ALA A 11 -8.83 0.34 -4.85
CA ALA A 11 -9.50 -0.65 -5.68
C ALA A 11 -9.56 -2.04 -5.00
N LEU A 12 -8.50 -2.43 -4.29
CA LEU A 12 -8.51 -3.67 -3.50
C LEU A 12 -9.45 -3.60 -2.30
N TYR A 13 -9.62 -2.42 -1.70
CA TYR A 13 -10.58 -2.18 -0.62
C TYR A 13 -12.02 -2.23 -1.14
N ALA A 14 -12.31 -1.62 -2.29
CA ALA A 14 -13.63 -1.61 -2.91
C ALA A 14 -14.09 -3.01 -3.34
N GLU A 15 -13.16 -3.91 -3.66
CA GLU A 15 -13.44 -5.31 -3.99
C GLU A 15 -13.65 -6.21 -2.75
N ARG A 16 -13.46 -5.68 -1.53
CA ARG A 16 -13.52 -6.44 -0.28
C ARG A 16 -14.68 -5.98 0.60
N ASP A 17 -15.47 -6.95 1.07
CA ASP A 17 -16.49 -6.75 2.11
C ASP A 17 -15.84 -6.56 3.49
N ASP A 18 -14.71 -7.24 3.73
CA ASP A 18 -13.90 -7.11 4.95
C ASP A 18 -12.95 -5.92 4.81
N ARG A 19 -13.40 -4.76 5.31
CA ARG A 19 -12.63 -3.51 5.35
C ARG A 19 -11.49 -3.53 6.37
N ASP A 20 -11.33 -4.57 7.16
CA ASP A 20 -10.43 -4.48 8.32
C ASP A 20 -8.99 -4.90 8.02
N LYS A 21 -8.69 -5.57 6.89
CA LYS A 21 -7.34 -6.13 6.64
C LYS A 21 -6.89 -6.09 5.19
N LEU A 22 -6.17 -5.03 4.80
CA LEU A 22 -5.43 -4.99 3.54
C LEU A 22 -3.91 -5.06 3.77
N TRP A 23 -3.26 -6.13 3.32
CA TRP A 23 -1.81 -6.27 3.46
C TRP A 23 -1.05 -5.47 2.41
N GLY A 24 0.02 -4.79 2.80
CA GLY A 24 0.88 -4.04 1.88
C GLY A 24 1.48 -4.92 0.77
N SER A 25 1.78 -6.19 1.07
CA SER A 25 2.22 -7.18 0.08
C SER A 25 1.19 -7.44 -1.02
N MET A 26 -0.11 -7.42 -0.67
CA MET A 26 -1.20 -7.59 -1.62
C MET A 26 -1.33 -6.37 -2.54
N VAL A 27 -1.20 -5.16 -1.98
CA VAL A 27 -1.16 -3.93 -2.78
C VAL A 27 0.01 -3.97 -3.76
N LYS A 28 1.19 -4.38 -3.30
CA LYS A 28 2.36 -4.53 -4.15
C LYS A 28 2.13 -5.52 -5.30
N GLN A 29 1.53 -6.68 -5.01
CA GLN A 29 1.21 -7.69 -6.03
C GLN A 29 0.20 -7.18 -7.04
N ALA A 30 -0.89 -6.54 -6.59
CA ALA A 30 -1.88 -5.96 -7.48
C ALA A 30 -1.30 -4.83 -8.34
N LEU A 31 -0.45 -3.98 -7.75
CA LEU A 31 0.22 -2.90 -8.44
C LEU A 31 1.14 -3.42 -9.55
N LYS A 32 1.91 -4.48 -9.28
CA LYS A 32 2.74 -5.13 -10.30
C LYS A 32 1.93 -5.82 -11.40
N ARG A 33 0.75 -6.37 -11.08
CA ARG A 33 -0.16 -6.94 -12.09
C ARG A 33 -0.74 -5.86 -13.01
N ARG A 34 -1.18 -4.72 -12.44
CA ARG A 34 -1.74 -3.59 -13.19
C ARG A 34 -0.67 -2.81 -13.95
N ARG A 35 0.53 -2.68 -13.36
CA ARG A 35 1.67 -1.95 -13.90
C ARG A 35 2.95 -2.78 -13.75
N PRO A 36 3.23 -3.70 -14.70
CA PRO A 36 4.44 -4.53 -14.65
C PRO A 36 5.74 -3.72 -14.70
N GLY A 37 5.71 -2.48 -15.23
CA GLY A 37 6.83 -1.55 -15.21
C GLY A 37 7.05 -0.83 -13.86
N PHE A 38 6.25 -1.10 -12.84
CA PHE A 38 6.44 -0.51 -11.52
C PHE A 38 7.75 -1.01 -10.89
N ASN A 39 8.66 -0.07 -10.62
CA ASN A 39 9.91 -0.32 -9.91
C ASN A 39 10.10 0.78 -8.88
N GLU A 40 10.25 0.40 -7.61
CA GLU A 40 10.44 1.29 -6.47
C GLU A 40 11.62 2.25 -6.70
N ARG A 41 12.73 1.75 -7.25
CA ARG A 41 13.91 2.58 -7.53
C ARG A 41 13.65 3.67 -8.56
N TYR A 42 12.77 3.42 -9.52
CA TYR A 42 12.38 4.42 -10.53
C TYR A 42 11.70 5.64 -9.88
N TYR A 43 11.11 5.45 -8.70
CA TYR A 43 10.46 6.50 -7.93
C TYR A 43 11.30 7.01 -6.75
N GLY A 44 12.58 6.65 -6.68
CA GLY A 44 13.51 7.15 -5.65
C GLY A 44 13.32 6.54 -4.27
N VAL A 45 12.53 5.48 -4.12
CA VAL A 45 12.35 4.76 -2.84
C VAL A 45 13.18 3.48 -2.79
N ARG A 46 13.67 3.10 -1.60
CA ARG A 46 14.54 1.92 -1.46
C ARG A 46 13.73 0.63 -1.37
N SER A 47 12.54 0.69 -0.80
CA SER A 47 11.64 -0.45 -0.68
C SER A 47 10.17 -0.05 -0.87
N PHE A 48 9.29 -1.06 -1.03
CA PHE A 48 7.85 -0.82 -1.04
C PHE A 48 7.33 -0.44 0.35
N SER A 49 7.97 -0.92 1.41
CA SER A 49 7.66 -0.51 2.78
C SER A 49 7.89 0.98 2.97
N ASP A 50 8.99 1.54 2.43
CA ASP A 50 9.26 2.98 2.51
C ASP A 50 8.16 3.81 1.84
N LEU A 51 7.54 3.30 0.77
CA LEU A 51 6.41 3.95 0.11
C LEU A 51 5.16 3.93 0.98
N LEU A 52 4.91 2.82 1.67
CA LEU A 52 3.81 2.72 2.61
C LEU A 52 4.03 3.69 3.77
N GLU A 53 5.19 3.65 4.42
CA GLU A 53 5.53 4.56 5.52
C GLU A 53 5.44 6.03 5.10
N GLU A 54 5.87 6.37 3.88
CA GLU A 54 5.73 7.73 3.36
C GLU A 54 4.26 8.12 3.15
N ALA A 55 3.42 7.20 2.68
CA ALA A 55 1.99 7.44 2.56
C ALA A 55 1.33 7.64 3.94
N GLU A 56 1.77 6.90 4.96
CA GLU A 56 1.34 7.08 6.34
C GLU A 56 1.82 8.41 6.94
N ARG A 57 3.10 8.77 6.73
CA ARG A 57 3.64 10.07 7.16
C ARG A 57 2.88 11.26 6.57
N ARG A 58 2.29 11.09 5.39
CA ARG A 58 1.43 12.09 4.73
C ARG A 58 -0.02 12.06 5.21
N GLY A 59 -0.38 11.15 6.11
CA GLY A 59 -1.73 10.98 6.61
C GLY A 59 -2.70 10.35 5.60
N LEU A 60 -2.20 9.71 4.54
CA LEU A 60 -3.05 9.12 3.49
C LEU A 60 -3.51 7.71 3.86
N ILE A 61 -2.71 6.98 4.63
CA ILE A 61 -3.03 5.64 5.12
C ILE A 61 -2.65 5.47 6.59
N GLY A 62 -3.34 4.58 7.28
CA GLY A 62 -2.89 4.07 8.58
C GLY A 62 -2.20 2.72 8.38
N LEU A 63 -1.00 2.54 8.95
CA LEU A 63 -0.29 1.27 8.93
C LEU A 63 -0.19 0.65 10.32
N SER A 64 -0.22 -0.67 10.35
CA SER A 64 0.18 -1.46 11.51
C SER A 64 1.22 -2.46 11.07
N LEU A 65 2.33 -2.54 11.80
CA LEU A 65 3.30 -3.60 11.63
C LEU A 65 2.70 -4.91 12.16
N ASP A 66 2.73 -5.96 11.36
CA ASP A 66 2.39 -7.30 11.81
C ASP A 66 3.67 -8.04 12.19
N GLU A 67 3.92 -8.15 13.50
CA GLU A 67 5.14 -8.78 14.04
C GLU A 67 5.29 -10.25 13.63
N ARG A 68 4.20 -10.91 13.25
CA ARG A 68 4.19 -12.31 12.82
C ARG A 68 4.73 -12.51 11.40
N SER A 69 4.42 -11.61 10.48
CA SER A 69 4.87 -11.67 9.08
C SER A 69 6.02 -10.71 8.76
N GLY A 70 6.31 -9.75 9.63
CA GLY A 70 7.26 -8.67 9.38
C GLY A 70 6.81 -7.69 8.30
N GLY A 71 5.53 -7.73 7.92
CA GLY A 71 4.93 -6.88 6.89
C GLY A 71 3.99 -5.82 7.45
N TYR A 72 3.57 -4.88 6.60
CA TYR A 72 2.61 -3.85 6.96
C TYR A 72 1.18 -4.25 6.59
N LEU A 73 0.26 -3.98 7.51
CA LEU A 73 -1.18 -4.00 7.31
C LEU A 73 -1.66 -2.54 7.14
N ILE A 74 -2.41 -2.28 6.10
CA ILE A 74 -3.13 -1.02 5.88
C ILE A 74 -4.46 -1.14 6.62
N GLN A 75 -4.68 -0.24 7.58
CA GLN A 75 -5.86 -0.21 8.46
C GLN A 75 -6.83 0.91 8.11
N LYS A 76 -6.33 2.00 7.52
CA LYS A 76 -7.13 3.16 7.13
C LYS A 76 -6.66 3.69 5.79
N LEU A 77 -7.59 4.17 4.97
CA LEU A 77 -7.36 5.05 3.83
C LEU A 77 -8.06 6.37 4.17
N ASP A 78 -7.32 7.47 4.28
CA ASP A 78 -7.91 8.80 4.38
C ASP A 78 -8.14 9.34 2.97
N GLN A 79 -9.37 9.83 2.73
CA GLN A 79 -9.85 10.38 1.46
C GLN A 79 -10.21 11.86 1.66
N ASP A 80 -9.26 12.67 2.14
CA ASP A 80 -9.40 14.14 2.15
C ASP A 80 -8.86 14.77 0.86
#